data_AF-A0A815RIT3-F1
#
_entry.id   AF-A0A815RIT3-F1
#
_cell.length_a   1.000
_cell.length_b   1.000
_cell.length_c   1.000
_cell.angle_alpha   90.00
_cell.angle_beta   90.00
_cell.angle_gamma   90.00
#
_symmetry.space_group_name_H-M   'P 1'
#
loop_
_entity.id
_entity.type
_entity.pdbx_description
1 polymer ?
#
loop_
_entity_poly.entity_id
_entity_poly.type
_entity_poly.pdbx_seq_one_letter_code
_entity_poly.pdbx_strand_id
1 'polypeptide(L)'
;MTLDQIPVLEFEAGKDNFEQAKVDAVADTIRDLAVAFVPNRRAPDEVKREELLKKFFADELPKHLQNFEVLAKLCGNGGSFFVGNHLTWADSLFNDLGEILLNFDENCLNN
;
A
#
# COMPACT_ATOMS: atom_id res chain seq x y z
N MET A 1 -23.72 11.18 -8.54
CA MET A 1 -23.54 10.72 -7.16
C MET A 1 -22.08 10.96 -6.86
N THR A 2 -21.79 11.97 -6.04
CA THR A 2 -20.41 12.20 -5.57
C THR A 2 -20.10 11.16 -4.50
N LEU A 3 -18.83 10.77 -4.37
CA LEU A 3 -18.40 9.72 -3.43
C LEU A 3 -18.79 10.05 -1.99
N ASP A 4 -18.89 11.34 -1.69
CA ASP A 4 -19.32 11.97 -0.44
C ASP A 4 -20.78 11.65 -0.02
N GLN A 5 -21.58 10.98 -0.86
CA GLN A 5 -22.94 10.56 -0.52
C GLN A 5 -23.06 9.10 -0.06
N ILE A 6 -21.95 8.37 0.10
CA ILE A 6 -21.93 6.98 0.57
C ILE A 6 -21.47 6.96 2.03
N PRO A 7 -22.38 6.82 3.02
CA PRO A 7 -22.04 6.97 4.44
C PRO A 7 -21.03 5.94 4.97
N VAL A 8 -20.84 4.81 4.29
CA VAL A 8 -19.82 3.81 4.66
C VAL A 8 -18.39 4.30 4.34
N LEU A 9 -18.23 5.07 3.25
CA LEU A 9 -16.92 5.56 2.83
C LEU A 9 -16.39 6.69 3.74
N GLU A 10 -17.28 7.49 4.33
CA GLU A 10 -16.87 8.59 5.23
C GLU A 10 -16.17 8.08 6.49
N PHE A 11 -16.65 6.97 7.07
CA PHE A 11 -16.01 6.38 8.26
C PHE A 11 -14.73 5.61 7.93
N GLU A 12 -14.67 4.96 6.76
CA GLU A 12 -13.46 4.26 6.31
C GLU A 12 -12.36 5.22 5.83
N ALA A 13 -12.69 6.49 5.59
CA ALA A 13 -11.76 7.54 5.22
C ALA A 13 -11.13 8.24 6.43
N GLY A 14 -11.57 8.01 7.67
CA GLY A 14 -11.06 8.68 8.86
C GLY A 14 -12.06 9.67 9.47
N LYS A 15 -11.92 9.95 10.78
CA LYS A 15 -13.00 10.58 11.57
C LYS A 15 -13.19 12.09 11.34
N ASP A 16 -12.19 12.74 10.77
CA ASP A 16 -12.17 14.17 10.48
C ASP A 16 -11.32 14.44 9.24
N ASN A 17 -11.40 15.67 8.71
CA ASN A 17 -10.68 16.05 7.49
C ASN A 17 -9.16 15.83 7.57
N PHE A 18 -8.58 15.88 8.78
CA PHE A 18 -7.15 15.68 8.96
C PHE A 18 -6.78 14.19 8.95
N GLU A 19 -7.60 13.33 9.56
CA GLU A 19 -7.46 11.88 9.40
C GLU A 19 -7.71 11.45 7.96
N GLN A 20 -8.68 12.04 7.25
CA GLN A 20 -8.90 11.80 5.83
C GLN A 20 -7.67 12.11 4.98
N ALA A 21 -7.06 13.27 5.18
CA ALA A 21 -5.82 13.63 4.48
C ALA A 21 -4.67 12.64 4.76
N LYS A 22 -4.60 12.07 5.97
CA LYS A 22 -3.60 11.04 6.31
C LYS A 22 -3.90 9.72 5.60
N VAL A 23 -5.16 9.30 5.55
CA VAL A 23 -5.57 8.08 4.84
C VAL A 23 -5.23 8.22 3.36
N ASP A 24 -5.52 9.37 2.74
CA ASP A 24 -5.15 9.66 1.36
C ASP A 24 -3.63 9.57 1.13
N ALA A 25 -2.82 10.17 2.02
CA ALA A 25 -1.37 10.12 1.90
C ALA A 25 -0.80 8.69 2.00
N VAL A 26 -1.36 7.86 2.89
CA VAL A 26 -1.00 6.43 3.00
C VAL A 26 -1.36 5.71 1.70
N ALA A 27 -2.58 5.90 1.21
CA ALA A 27 -3.04 5.25 0.00
C ALA A 27 -2.27 5.65 -1.25
N ASP A 28 -1.93 6.93 -1.40
CA ASP A 28 -1.10 7.40 -2.52
C ASP A 28 0.29 6.76 -2.48
N THR A 29 0.87 6.59 -1.30
CA THR A 29 2.15 5.88 -1.15
C THR A 29 2.00 4.40 -1.52
N ILE A 30 0.87 3.76 -1.20
CA ILE A 30 0.59 2.37 -1.64
C ILE A 30 0.42 2.31 -3.16
N ARG A 31 -0.21 3.31 -3.77
CA ARG A 31 -0.33 3.42 -5.23
C ARG A 31 1.03 3.60 -5.89
N ASP A 32 1.96 4.34 -5.30
CA ASP A 32 3.32 4.47 -5.83
C ASP A 32 4.03 3.11 -5.93
N LEU A 33 3.89 2.26 -4.90
CA LEU A 33 4.36 0.87 -4.96
C LEU A 33 3.68 0.08 -6.07
N ALA A 34 2.35 0.19 -6.20
CA ALA A 34 1.62 -0.50 -7.26
C ALA A 34 2.06 -0.05 -8.66
N VAL A 35 2.30 1.25 -8.86
CA VAL A 35 2.78 1.82 -10.12
C VAL A 35 4.19 1.34 -10.46
N ALA A 36 5.06 1.16 -9.47
CA ALA A 36 6.39 0.57 -9.67
C ALA A 36 6.30 -0.94 -9.99
N PHE A 37 5.42 -1.68 -9.31
CA PHE A 37 5.30 -3.13 -9.43
C PHE A 37 4.58 -3.61 -10.71
N VAL A 38 3.44 -3.01 -11.05
CA VAL A 38 2.53 -3.51 -12.10
C VAL A 38 3.18 -3.60 -13.48
N PRO A 39 4.01 -2.65 -13.95
CA PRO A 39 4.70 -2.75 -15.24
C PRO A 39 5.64 -3.96 -15.31
N ASN A 40 6.36 -4.25 -14.22
CA ASN A 40 7.25 -5.41 -14.14
C ASN A 40 6.43 -6.71 -14.25
N ARG A 41 5.34 -6.82 -13.48
CA ARG A 41 4.43 -7.97 -13.53
C ARG A 41 3.79 -8.17 -14.91
N ARG A 42 3.48 -7.09 -15.63
CA ARG A 42 2.79 -7.12 -16.93
C ARG A 42 3.75 -7.13 -18.14
N ALA A 43 5.05 -7.30 -17.91
CA ALA A 43 6.01 -7.44 -19.00
C ALA A 43 5.65 -8.66 -19.90
N PRO A 44 5.58 -8.48 -21.24
CA PRO A 44 5.08 -9.52 -22.15
C PRO A 44 6.03 -10.71 -22.29
N ASP A 45 7.33 -10.43 -22.31
CA ASP A 45 8.38 -11.45 -22.37
C ASP A 45 8.58 -12.06 -20.97
N GLU A 46 8.52 -13.40 -20.89
CA GLU A 46 8.56 -14.13 -19.63
C GLU A 46 9.92 -14.07 -18.94
N VAL A 47 11.01 -14.23 -19.70
CA VAL A 47 12.38 -14.19 -19.16
C VAL A 47 12.68 -12.80 -18.61
N LYS A 48 12.36 -11.77 -19.39
CA LYS A 48 12.53 -10.37 -18.98
C LYS A 48 11.64 -10.02 -17.78
N ARG A 49 10.42 -10.56 -17.72
CA ARG A 49 9.51 -10.36 -16.57
C ARG A 49 10.12 -10.91 -15.28
N GLU A 50 10.66 -12.11 -15.30
CA GLU A 50 11.32 -12.70 -14.13
C GLU A 50 12.53 -11.87 -13.67
N GLU A 51 13.36 -11.41 -14.60
CA GLU A 51 14.51 -10.54 -14.29
C GLU A 51 14.08 -9.21 -13.65
N LEU A 52 13.04 -8.57 -14.22
CA LEU A 52 12.50 -7.32 -13.69
C LEU A 52 11.88 -7.49 -12.31
N LEU A 53 11.13 -8.57 -12.09
CA LEU A 53 10.55 -8.87 -10.79
C LEU A 53 11.63 -9.12 -9.74
N LYS A 54 12.64 -9.97 -10.04
CA LYS A 54 13.77 -10.21 -9.13
C LYS A 54 14.47 -8.91 -8.73
N LYS A 55 14.73 -8.03 -9.71
CA LYS A 55 15.33 -6.73 -9.45
C LYS A 55 14.43 -5.85 -8.57
N PHE A 56 13.15 -5.79 -8.87
CA PHE A 56 12.18 -5.02 -8.09
C PHE A 56 12.13 -5.48 -6.62
N PHE A 57 12.02 -6.78 -6.38
CA PHE A 57 11.98 -7.35 -5.03
C PHE A 57 13.29 -7.09 -4.26
N ALA A 58 14.44 -7.14 -4.92
CA ALA A 58 15.73 -6.91 -4.27
C ALA A 58 16.03 -5.41 -4.02
N ASP A 59 15.75 -4.54 -4.98
CA ASP A 59 16.30 -3.18 -5.02
C ASP A 59 15.28 -2.07 -4.72
N GLU A 60 14.00 -2.32 -5.01
CA GLU A 60 12.93 -1.29 -4.98
C GLU A 60 11.94 -1.53 -3.84
N LEU A 61 11.45 -2.76 -3.68
CA LEU A 61 10.47 -3.11 -2.65
C LEU A 61 10.91 -2.70 -1.23
N PRO A 62 12.16 -2.93 -0.78
CA PRO A 62 12.57 -2.52 0.57
C PRO A 62 12.42 -1.02 0.83
N LYS A 63 12.60 -0.17 -0.18
CA LYS A 63 12.42 1.28 -0.05
C LYS A 63 10.96 1.66 0.13
N HIS A 64 10.05 1.01 -0.59
CA HIS A 64 8.62 1.21 -0.41
C HIS A 64 8.15 0.73 0.96
N LEU A 65 8.64 -0.43 1.43
CA LEU A 65 8.32 -0.94 2.77
C LEU A 65 8.78 0.03 3.87
N GLN A 66 9.98 0.60 3.74
CA GLN A 66 10.46 1.66 4.65
C GLN A 66 9.55 2.89 4.66
N ASN A 67 9.04 3.32 3.50
CA ASN A 67 8.10 4.44 3.44
C ASN A 67 6.79 4.13 4.18
N PHE A 68 6.28 2.90 4.10
CA PHE A 68 5.11 2.49 4.87
C PHE A 68 5.36 2.46 6.37
N GLU A 69 6.52 1.98 6.82
CA GLU A 69 6.89 2.06 8.23
C GLU A 69 6.93 3.51 8.74
N VAL A 70 7.45 4.43 7.93
CA VAL A 70 7.46 5.87 8.25
C VAL A 70 6.04 6.40 8.36
N LEU A 71 5.16 6.08 7.41
CA LEU A 71 3.77 6.53 7.44
C LEU A 71 2.98 5.93 8.59
N ALA A 72 3.17 4.65 8.92
CA ALA A 72 2.55 4.03 10.08
C ALA A 72 2.94 4.76 11.39
N LYS A 73 4.19 5.22 11.50
CA LYS A 73 4.66 6.03 12.65
C LYS A 73 4.10 7.45 12.65
N LEU A 74 3.98 8.10 11.49
CA LEU A 74 3.54 9.49 11.37
C LEU A 74 2.02 9.68 11.42
N CYS A 75 1.29 8.79 10.77
CA CYS A 75 -0.16 8.87 10.61
C CYS A 75 -0.92 8.08 11.67
N GLY A 76 -0.32 6.99 12.15
CA GLY A 76 -0.91 6.09 13.14
C GLY A 76 -0.87 6.64 14.55
N ASN A 77 -1.42 5.86 15.48
CA ASN A 77 -1.39 6.15 16.92
C ASN A 77 -0.61 5.09 17.72
N GLY A 78 0.39 4.45 17.09
CA GLY A 78 1.14 3.32 17.67
C GLY A 78 0.36 2.00 17.74
N GLY A 79 -0.79 1.93 17.06
CA GLY A 79 -1.62 0.73 16.96
C GLY A 79 -1.34 -0.09 15.69
N SER A 80 -2.30 -0.96 15.34
CA SER A 80 -2.19 -1.90 14.22
C SER A 80 -2.67 -1.38 12.86
N PHE A 81 -3.13 -0.12 12.80
CA PHE A 81 -3.66 0.52 11.59
C PHE A 81 -2.80 1.71 11.19
N PHE A 82 -2.77 2.04 9.89
CA PHE A 82 -1.97 3.16 9.38
C PHE A 82 -2.44 4.53 9.89
N VAL A 83 -3.73 4.70 10.18
CA VAL A 83 -4.30 5.97 10.66
C VAL A 83 -5.17 5.74 11.89
N GLY A 84 -4.92 6.52 12.95
CA GLY A 84 -5.73 6.46 14.16
C GLY A 84 -5.69 5.08 14.85
N ASN A 85 -6.88 4.52 15.12
CA ASN A 85 -7.08 3.29 15.86
C ASN A 85 -8.18 2.38 15.27
N HIS A 86 -8.56 2.59 14.01
CA HIS A 86 -9.59 1.82 13.31
C HIS A 86 -9.14 1.48 11.90
N LEU A 87 -9.78 0.47 11.31
CA LEU A 87 -9.56 0.07 9.93
C LEU A 87 -10.02 1.17 8.97
N THR A 88 -9.16 1.52 8.01
CA THR A 88 -9.45 2.45 6.92
C THR A 88 -9.30 1.75 5.57
N TRP A 89 -9.80 2.38 4.51
CA TRP A 89 -9.66 1.81 3.16
C TRP A 89 -8.19 1.70 2.70
N ALA A 90 -7.29 2.49 3.26
CA ALA A 90 -5.85 2.39 2.99
C ALA A 90 -5.26 1.08 3.56
N ASP A 91 -5.72 0.61 4.72
CA ASP A 91 -5.28 -0.67 5.30
C ASP A 91 -5.70 -1.85 4.41
N SER A 92 -6.93 -1.82 3.88
CA SER A 92 -7.40 -2.82 2.92
C SER A 92 -6.58 -2.81 1.63
N LEU A 93 -6.29 -1.62 1.08
CA LEU A 93 -5.45 -1.49 -0.11
C LEU A 93 -4.04 -2.04 0.11
N PHE A 94 -3.46 -1.82 1.30
CA PHE A 94 -2.18 -2.39 1.68
C PHE A 94 -2.24 -3.92 1.75
N ASN A 95 -3.28 -4.48 2.39
CA ASN A 95 -3.47 -5.93 2.49
C ASN A 95 -3.56 -6.58 1.10
N ASP A 96 -4.41 -6.05 0.21
CA ASP A 96 -4.60 -6.58 -1.13
C ASP A 96 -3.30 -6.58 -1.94
N LEU A 97 -2.53 -5.49 -1.86
CA LEU A 97 -1.24 -5.41 -2.55
C LEU A 97 -0.21 -6.37 -1.91
N GLY A 98 -0.20 -6.48 -0.59
CA GLY A 98 0.66 -7.40 0.16
C GLY A 98 0.43 -8.86 -0.23
N GLU A 99 -0.83 -9.29 -0.31
CA GLU A 99 -1.19 -10.64 -0.77
C GLU A 99 -0.68 -10.90 -2.20
N ILE A 100 -0.80 -9.92 -3.10
CA ILE A 100 -0.27 -10.05 -4.45
C ILE A 100 1.26 -10.24 -4.41
N LEU A 101 1.99 -9.45 -3.62
CA LEU A 101 3.44 -9.56 -3.53
C LEU A 101 3.89 -10.91 -2.96
N LEU A 102 3.24 -11.38 -1.90
CA LEU A 102 3.53 -12.69 -1.28
C LEU A 102 3.31 -13.86 -2.23
N ASN A 103 2.36 -13.75 -3.17
CA ASN A 103 2.17 -14.77 -4.21
C ASN A 103 3.33 -14.85 -5.22
N PHE A 104 4.17 -13.81 -5.33
CA PHE A 104 5.38 -13.84 -6.17
C PHE A 104 6.62 -14.27 -5.38
N ASP A 105 6.74 -13.80 -4.15
CA ASP A 105 7.82 -14.17 -3.24
C ASP A 105 7.29 -14.17 -1.80
N GLU A 106 7.11 -15.37 -1.24
CA GLU A 106 6.59 -15.56 0.12
C GLU A 106 7.49 -14.95 1.20
N ASN A 107 8.76 -14.65 0.86
CA ASN A 107 9.75 -14.09 1.77
C ASN A 107 9.96 -12.58 1.58
N CYS A 108 9.23 -11.93 0.65
CA CYS A 108 9.48 -10.52 0.31
C CYS A 108 9.23 -9.52 1.45
N LEU A 109 8.52 -9.95 2.51
CA LEU A 109 8.24 -9.16 3.70
C LEU A 109 9.12 -9.56 4.91
N ASN A 110 10.01 -10.54 4.76
CA ASN A 110 10.85 -11.07 5.85
C ASN A 110 12.15 -10.26 6.08
N ASN A 111 12.10 -8.94 5.86
CA ASN A 111 13.26 -8.05 6.06
C ASN A 111 13.54 -7.78 7.54
#